data_AF-A0A2H0V9I6-F1
#
_entry.id   AF-A0A2H0V9I6-F1
#
_cell.length_a   1.000
_cell.length_b   1.000
_cell.length_c   1.000
_cell.angle_alpha   90.00
_cell.angle_beta   90.00
_cell.angle_gamma   90.00
#
_symmetry.space_group_name_H-M   'P 1'
#
loop_
_entity.id
_entity.type
_entity.pdbx_description
1 polymer ?
#
loop_
_entity_poly.entity_id
_entity_poly.type
_entity_poly.pdbx_seq_one_letter_code
_entity_poly.pdbx_strand_id
1 'polypeptide(L)'
;MNLRKPTIIFFFTVFLLAVFLLPRPTLAATSTVRGAAWWGDTNEYLFMDCLDDFIGDLLDVSGNLYALPEPRGFHFSADPCSTLIHHVYLDDNGNFSGEAFNYTKGLVSFSGTTTPPEDGYGFNSHCPSTCNSSNSCWACYDETDQKVYGWARVVSDGTWIRLDSATTTPVKLQSWDQSISVLPGHGILPGDFVGNATTTADSVSFNCKSEGGGAGNCAIRDYKVYIQDLKIGHMSAPNWSYGEACSVGALRAVLKWDIKSGTQTGYEVMVSDNSTTTPATAVCWSGVKTGTASQYSIPNADPNCPSLNYDTDYYWWVRLYDATGPTAWYQFGANPVDTATDGNPDSNALTFTTYKHEFPSPFFTWSPYDVLVGTSTEFTSASSYYASGNPALPMSCGGPNCSYAWSTTDAGAIISHPNSATTSIIFEHATGTSITLGVTDIDSYVCSTSTTLLINYDLPLWREVKAN
;
A
#
# COMPACT_ATOMS: atom_id res chain seq x y z
N MET A 1 -76.94 -11.55 42.57
CA MET A 1 -76.10 -12.25 43.58
C MET A 1 -74.92 -12.85 42.84
N ASN A 2 -73.65 -12.53 43.09
CA ASN A 2 -73.04 -11.65 44.07
C ASN A 2 -71.81 -10.99 43.42
N LEU A 3 -71.65 -9.70 43.73
CA LEU A 3 -70.45 -8.91 43.51
C LEU A 3 -69.22 -9.54 44.20
N ARG A 4 -68.03 -9.38 43.61
CA ARG A 4 -66.92 -8.57 44.16
C ARG A 4 -65.69 -8.57 43.22
N LYS A 5 -65.35 -7.38 42.71
CA LYS A 5 -63.96 -6.91 42.50
C LYS A 5 -63.39 -6.49 43.88
N PRO A 6 -62.09 -6.13 44.11
CA PRO A 6 -61.03 -5.74 43.14
C PRO A 6 -59.57 -6.17 43.50
N THR A 7 -58.59 -5.66 42.71
CA THR A 7 -57.28 -5.07 43.13
C THR A 7 -56.14 -6.03 43.59
N ILE A 8 -54.82 -5.92 43.33
CA ILE A 8 -53.83 -4.99 42.70
C ILE A 8 -52.54 -5.84 42.48
N ILE A 9 -51.61 -5.35 41.65
CA ILE A 9 -50.16 -5.67 41.54
C ILE A 9 -49.79 -6.93 40.75
N PHE A 10 -49.22 -6.75 39.55
CA PHE A 10 -47.90 -7.28 39.16
C PHE A 10 -47.51 -6.69 37.79
N PHE A 11 -47.22 -5.39 37.79
CA PHE A 11 -46.29 -4.79 36.84
C PHE A 11 -44.88 -4.92 37.45
N PHE A 12 -43.87 -5.21 36.63
CA PHE A 12 -42.46 -5.50 36.98
C PHE A 12 -42.16 -6.93 37.44
N THR A 13 -41.92 -7.85 36.49
CA THR A 13 -40.80 -8.84 36.52
C THR A 13 -40.87 -9.83 35.33
N VAL A 14 -40.93 -9.33 34.08
CA VAL A 14 -40.61 -10.18 32.90
C VAL A 14 -39.72 -9.43 31.87
N PHE A 15 -39.32 -8.19 32.15
CA PHE A 15 -38.44 -7.41 31.27
C PHE A 15 -36.93 -7.52 31.63
N LEU A 16 -36.56 -8.43 32.54
CA LEU A 16 -35.19 -8.57 33.04
C LEU A 16 -34.52 -9.91 32.67
N LEU A 17 -35.16 -10.71 31.80
CA LEU A 17 -34.61 -11.99 31.34
C LEU A 17 -34.40 -12.08 29.81
N ALA A 18 -34.47 -10.95 29.10
CA ALA A 18 -34.30 -10.88 27.64
C ALA A 18 -33.04 -10.11 27.20
N VAL A 19 -32.11 -9.82 28.11
CA VAL A 19 -30.90 -9.00 27.81
C VAL A 19 -29.58 -9.75 27.97
N PHE A 20 -29.58 -11.03 28.37
CA PHE A 20 -28.32 -11.78 28.63
C PHE A 20 -28.03 -12.97 27.71
N LEU A 21 -28.66 -13.05 26.54
CA LEU A 21 -28.31 -14.01 25.49
C LEU A 21 -28.18 -13.33 24.12
N LEU A 22 -27.56 -12.15 24.09
CA LEU A 22 -26.90 -11.73 22.85
C LEU A 22 -25.61 -12.55 22.74
N PRO A 23 -25.39 -13.34 21.68
CA PRO A 23 -24.04 -13.74 21.34
C PRO A 23 -23.24 -12.43 21.25
N ARG A 24 -22.16 -12.32 22.03
CA ARG A 24 -21.13 -11.33 21.73
C ARG A 24 -20.79 -11.53 20.26
N PRO A 25 -20.64 -10.47 19.44
CA PRO A 25 -19.97 -10.67 18.17
C PRO A 25 -18.60 -11.25 18.54
N THR A 26 -18.44 -12.55 18.31
CA THR A 26 -17.12 -13.10 18.02
C THR A 26 -16.64 -12.23 16.87
N LEU A 27 -15.67 -11.36 17.15
CA LEU A 27 -14.97 -10.60 16.12
C LEU A 27 -14.64 -11.62 15.04
N ALA A 28 -15.31 -11.50 13.88
CA ALA A 28 -15.13 -12.45 12.80
C ALA A 28 -13.64 -12.42 12.45
N ALA A 29 -12.99 -13.57 12.46
CA ALA A 29 -11.62 -13.68 11.97
C ALA A 29 -11.55 -13.04 10.59
N THR A 30 -10.65 -12.08 10.39
CA THR A 30 -10.61 -11.27 9.18
C THR A 30 -9.53 -11.73 8.21
N SER A 31 -8.55 -12.52 8.66
CA SER A 31 -7.50 -13.11 7.82
C SER A 31 -7.14 -14.52 8.30
N THR A 32 -7.13 -15.48 7.37
CA THR A 32 -6.70 -16.86 7.54
C THR A 32 -5.21 -16.96 7.20
N VAL A 33 -4.43 -17.52 8.12
CA VAL A 33 -3.01 -17.82 7.94
C VAL A 33 -2.89 -19.24 7.40
N ARG A 34 -2.23 -19.40 6.26
CA ARG A 34 -2.09 -20.67 5.55
C ARG A 34 -0.64 -21.08 5.38
N GLY A 35 -0.48 -22.37 5.11
CA GLY A 35 0.75 -23.05 4.74
C GLY A 35 1.49 -23.70 5.91
N ALA A 36 2.76 -24.01 5.71
CA ALA A 36 3.55 -24.81 6.64
C ALA A 36 4.83 -24.09 7.07
N ALA A 37 5.14 -24.12 8.38
CA ALA A 37 6.42 -23.69 8.95
C ALA A 37 7.29 -24.91 9.29
N TRP A 38 8.61 -24.77 9.24
CA TRP A 38 9.56 -25.87 9.50
C TRP A 38 10.02 -25.89 10.95
N TRP A 39 9.74 -26.97 11.68
CA TRP A 39 10.07 -27.18 13.10
C TRP A 39 11.18 -28.22 13.32
N GLY A 40 12.16 -28.28 12.42
CA GLY A 40 13.33 -29.15 12.56
C GLY A 40 13.06 -30.60 12.17
N ASP A 41 14.13 -31.40 12.07
CA ASP A 41 14.06 -32.76 11.53
C ASP A 41 13.25 -33.72 12.42
N THR A 42 13.05 -33.39 13.70
CA THR A 42 12.32 -34.23 14.67
C THR A 42 10.81 -33.97 14.69
N ASN A 43 10.41 -32.70 14.59
CA ASN A 43 9.00 -32.32 14.62
C ASN A 43 8.44 -32.04 13.22
N GLU A 44 9.28 -31.92 12.20
CA GLU A 44 8.91 -31.64 10.80
C GLU A 44 8.06 -30.36 10.66
N TYR A 45 6.87 -30.41 10.05
CA TYR A 45 6.10 -29.23 9.69
C TYR A 45 5.02 -28.87 10.71
N LEU A 46 4.81 -27.57 10.90
CA LEU A 46 3.68 -26.98 11.61
C LEU A 46 2.73 -26.35 10.59
N PHE A 47 1.55 -26.95 10.41
CA PHE A 47 0.54 -26.55 9.44
C PHE A 47 -0.43 -25.54 10.05
N MET A 48 -0.59 -24.39 9.42
CA MET A 48 -1.43 -23.30 9.93
C MET A 48 -2.92 -23.49 9.64
N ASP A 49 -3.26 -24.36 8.68
CA ASP A 49 -4.62 -24.63 8.23
C ASP A 49 -4.78 -26.12 7.92
N CYS A 50 -5.93 -26.72 8.22
CA CYS A 50 -6.20 -28.14 7.96
C CYS A 50 -6.29 -28.48 6.48
N LEU A 51 -6.47 -27.48 5.61
CA LEU A 51 -6.36 -27.67 4.16
C LEU A 51 -4.89 -27.78 3.70
N ASP A 52 -3.95 -27.32 4.52
CA ASP A 52 -2.51 -27.41 4.26
C ASP A 52 -1.88 -28.64 4.92
N ASP A 53 -2.52 -29.20 5.95
CA ASP A 53 -2.26 -30.55 6.45
C ASP A 53 -2.59 -31.57 5.34
N PHE A 54 -1.56 -32.22 4.80
CA PHE A 54 -1.73 -33.19 3.73
C PHE A 54 -2.41 -34.47 4.25
N ILE A 55 -3.67 -34.69 3.88
CA ILE A 55 -4.36 -35.98 4.06
C ILE A 55 -4.51 -36.66 2.69
N GLY A 56 -3.50 -37.41 2.23
CA GLY A 56 -3.54 -38.08 0.91
C GLY A 56 -2.33 -38.95 0.53
N ASP A 57 -2.48 -39.72 -0.56
CA ASP A 57 -1.57 -40.79 -1.04
C ASP A 57 -0.21 -40.23 -1.54
N LEU A 58 0.89 -40.64 -0.89
CA LEU A 58 2.26 -40.14 -1.13
C LEU A 58 3.05 -41.04 -2.09
N LEU A 59 2.46 -41.43 -3.22
CA LEU A 59 3.15 -42.25 -4.23
C LEU A 59 4.29 -41.50 -4.94
N ASP A 60 4.28 -40.17 -4.93
CA ASP A 60 5.19 -39.34 -5.73
C ASP A 60 6.27 -38.61 -4.92
N VAL A 61 6.26 -38.75 -3.58
CA VAL A 61 7.31 -38.17 -2.73
C VAL A 61 8.53 -39.10 -2.70
N SER A 62 9.68 -38.57 -3.14
CA SER A 62 10.97 -39.25 -3.14
C SER A 62 11.32 -39.78 -1.74
N GLY A 63 11.15 -41.08 -1.53
CA GLY A 63 11.36 -41.77 -0.24
C GLY A 63 10.21 -42.69 0.18
N ASN A 64 9.00 -42.47 -0.34
CA ASN A 64 7.82 -43.33 -0.11
C ASN A 64 7.59 -44.38 -1.20
N LEU A 65 8.38 -44.35 -2.28
CA LEU A 65 8.48 -45.44 -3.24
C LEU A 65 9.46 -46.50 -2.70
N TYR A 66 8.97 -47.46 -1.91
CA TYR A 66 9.81 -48.61 -1.53
C TYR A 66 9.78 -49.73 -2.58
N ALA A 67 10.99 -50.24 -2.81
CA ALA A 67 11.30 -51.34 -3.70
C ALA A 67 10.63 -52.65 -3.27
N LEU A 68 10.28 -53.46 -4.28
CA LEU A 68 9.80 -54.84 -4.21
C LEU A 68 10.53 -55.69 -3.14
N PRO A 69 9.89 -56.70 -2.51
CA PRO A 69 8.66 -57.38 -2.93
C PRO A 69 7.67 -57.68 -1.78
N GLU A 70 6.56 -56.97 -1.62
CA GLU A 70 5.30 -57.49 -1.01
C GLU A 70 4.14 -56.46 -1.12
N PRO A 71 2.85 -56.87 -1.01
CA PRO A 71 1.77 -56.31 -1.82
C PRO A 71 0.91 -55.20 -1.15
N ARG A 72 0.62 -54.17 -1.96
CA ARG A 72 -0.60 -53.32 -2.02
C ARG A 72 -1.45 -53.22 -0.74
N GLY A 73 -1.15 -52.22 0.09
CA GLY A 73 -2.15 -51.57 0.93
C GLY A 73 -2.62 -50.27 0.27
N PHE A 74 -3.85 -50.24 -0.24
CA PHE A 74 -4.53 -49.00 -0.63
C PHE A 74 -4.93 -48.24 0.64
N HIS A 75 -4.64 -46.94 0.71
CA HIS A 75 -5.19 -46.07 1.75
C HIS A 75 -6.07 -44.98 1.12
N PHE A 76 -7.24 -44.78 1.76
CA PHE A 76 -8.31 -43.90 1.29
C PHE A 76 -8.00 -42.43 1.59
N SER A 77 -8.30 -41.56 0.63
CA SER A 77 -8.46 -40.12 0.84
C SER A 77 -9.59 -39.89 1.83
N ALA A 78 -9.31 -39.17 2.92
CA ALA A 78 -10.33 -38.50 3.71
C ALA A 78 -10.43 -37.06 3.19
N ASP A 79 -11.64 -36.50 3.17
CA ASP A 79 -11.80 -35.09 2.82
C ASP A 79 -10.98 -34.23 3.80
N PRO A 80 -10.29 -33.17 3.33
CA PRO A 80 -9.61 -32.23 4.21
C PRO A 80 -10.53 -31.79 5.35
N CYS A 81 -9.99 -31.73 6.57
CA CYS A 81 -10.71 -31.31 7.77
C CYS A 81 -11.88 -32.22 8.23
N SER A 82 -12.00 -33.45 7.70
CA SER A 82 -13.08 -34.39 8.11
C SER A 82 -12.91 -34.97 9.52
N THR A 83 -11.67 -35.10 10.00
CA THR A 83 -11.36 -35.67 11.33
C THR A 83 -10.78 -34.68 12.31
N LEU A 84 -10.07 -33.66 11.82
CA LEU A 84 -9.44 -32.62 12.63
C LEU A 84 -9.55 -31.29 11.89
N ILE A 85 -10.24 -30.33 12.50
CA ILE A 85 -10.41 -28.97 11.96
C ILE A 85 -9.51 -28.05 12.77
N HIS A 86 -8.58 -27.37 12.10
CA HIS A 86 -7.68 -26.41 12.73
C HIS A 86 -7.35 -25.29 11.73
N HIS A 87 -7.26 -24.07 12.23
CA HIS A 87 -6.98 -22.86 11.45
C HIS A 87 -6.35 -21.82 12.36
N VAL A 88 -5.37 -21.08 11.85
CA VAL A 88 -4.80 -19.91 12.50
C VAL A 88 -5.36 -18.64 11.85
N TYR A 89 -5.75 -17.69 12.68
CA TYR A 89 -6.34 -16.43 12.23
C TYR A 89 -5.57 -15.23 12.77
N LEU A 90 -5.55 -14.16 11.96
CA LEU A 90 -5.12 -12.82 12.35
C LEU A 90 -6.33 -11.88 12.23
N ASP A 91 -6.69 -11.21 13.32
CA ASP A 91 -7.77 -10.22 13.30
C ASP A 91 -7.29 -8.82 12.87
N ASP A 92 -8.22 -7.89 12.66
CA ASP A 92 -7.90 -6.51 12.26
C ASP A 92 -7.18 -5.70 13.36
N ASN A 93 -7.20 -6.17 14.62
CA ASN A 93 -6.42 -5.60 15.72
C ASN A 93 -5.02 -6.22 15.81
N GLY A 94 -4.66 -7.10 14.86
CA GLY A 94 -3.39 -7.80 14.83
C GLY A 94 -3.30 -8.98 15.80
N ASN A 95 -4.37 -9.42 16.47
CA ASN A 95 -4.30 -10.54 17.40
C ASN A 95 -4.37 -11.89 16.68
N PHE A 96 -3.55 -12.84 17.11
CA PHE A 96 -3.61 -14.22 16.64
C PHE A 96 -4.62 -15.04 17.43
N SER A 97 -5.27 -15.98 16.76
CA SER A 97 -6.15 -16.96 17.39
C SER A 97 -6.20 -18.28 16.62
N GLY A 98 -6.84 -19.29 17.21
CA GLY A 98 -7.00 -20.60 16.59
C GLY A 98 -5.83 -21.54 16.87
N GLU A 99 -5.68 -22.55 16.02
CA GLU A 99 -4.78 -23.68 16.24
C GLU A 99 -4.09 -24.10 14.93
N ALA A 100 -2.78 -24.34 15.02
CA ALA A 100 -1.99 -25.03 14.02
C ALA A 100 -1.82 -26.51 14.41
N PHE A 101 -1.40 -27.35 13.47
CA PHE A 101 -1.21 -28.78 13.71
C PHE A 101 0.19 -29.26 13.35
N ASN A 102 0.70 -30.19 14.16
CA ASN A 102 1.96 -30.87 13.95
C ASN A 102 1.77 -32.37 14.22
N TYR A 103 2.28 -33.25 13.34
CA TYR A 103 2.07 -34.69 13.48
C TYR A 103 2.66 -35.28 14.77
N THR A 104 3.81 -34.76 15.22
CA THR A 104 4.52 -35.27 16.40
C THR A 104 4.00 -34.65 17.70
N LYS A 105 3.62 -33.36 17.67
CA LYS A 105 3.24 -32.57 18.85
C LYS A 105 1.74 -32.39 19.05
N GLY A 106 0.94 -32.64 18.01
CA GLY A 106 -0.49 -32.37 17.99
C GLY A 106 -0.81 -30.89 17.76
N LEU A 107 -1.91 -30.42 18.34
CA LEU A 107 -2.37 -29.04 18.18
C LEU A 107 -1.45 -28.04 18.90
N VAL A 108 -1.20 -26.91 18.24
CA VAL A 108 -0.48 -25.75 18.75
C VAL A 108 -1.43 -24.55 18.71
N SER A 109 -1.84 -24.08 19.86
CA SER A 109 -2.82 -23.01 19.98
C SER A 109 -2.16 -21.63 20.07
N PHE A 110 -2.78 -20.64 19.45
CA PHE A 110 -2.36 -19.23 19.46
C PHE A 110 -3.22 -18.38 20.43
N SER A 111 -4.16 -19.00 21.14
CA SER A 111 -5.11 -18.31 22.01
C SER A 111 -5.53 -19.16 23.20
N GLY A 112 -5.82 -18.52 24.33
CA GLY A 112 -6.43 -19.20 25.47
C GLY A 112 -6.26 -18.50 26.81
N THR A 113 -6.71 -19.17 27.87
CA THR A 113 -6.83 -18.57 29.21
C THR A 113 -5.61 -18.81 30.11
N THR A 114 -4.62 -19.59 29.66
CA THR A 114 -3.38 -19.75 30.41
C THR A 114 -2.48 -18.53 30.21
N THR A 115 -1.85 -18.07 31.28
CA THR A 115 -0.90 -16.96 31.22
C THR A 115 0.40 -17.42 30.56
N PRO A 116 0.86 -16.74 29.48
CA PRO A 116 2.17 -16.99 28.89
C PRO A 116 3.30 -16.75 29.92
N PRO A 117 4.50 -17.34 29.71
CA PRO A 117 5.65 -17.07 30.56
C PRO A 117 5.97 -15.57 30.61
N GLU A 118 6.35 -15.07 31.79
CA GLU A 118 6.91 -13.72 31.89
C GLU A 118 8.31 -13.69 31.25
N ASP A 119 8.51 -12.78 30.31
CA ASP A 119 9.74 -12.67 29.50
C ASP A 119 10.41 -11.30 29.59
N GLY A 120 9.84 -10.39 30.40
CA GLY A 120 10.48 -9.13 30.80
C GLY A 120 10.60 -8.06 29.70
N TYR A 121 10.17 -8.32 28.47
CA TYR A 121 10.21 -7.33 27.38
C TYR A 121 8.87 -6.61 27.15
N GLY A 122 7.80 -7.02 27.86
CA GLY A 122 6.56 -6.28 27.90
C GLY A 122 5.78 -6.31 26.58
N PHE A 123 5.62 -7.47 25.95
CA PHE A 123 4.99 -7.63 24.62
C PHE A 123 3.70 -6.83 24.40
N ASN A 124 2.90 -6.64 25.46
CA ASN A 124 1.70 -5.82 25.44
C ASN A 124 1.93 -4.36 25.01
N SER A 125 3.13 -3.80 25.15
CA SER A 125 3.47 -2.45 24.67
C SER A 125 3.61 -2.36 23.15
N HIS A 126 3.72 -3.51 22.47
CA HIS A 126 3.81 -3.62 21.02
C HIS A 126 2.49 -4.08 20.38
N CYS A 127 1.52 -4.52 21.18
CA CYS A 127 0.22 -4.90 20.66
C CYS A 127 -0.68 -3.67 20.47
N PRO A 128 -1.43 -3.57 19.35
CA PRO A 128 -2.39 -2.49 19.14
C PRO A 128 -3.47 -2.40 20.23
N SER A 129 -3.76 -3.54 20.87
CA SER A 129 -4.65 -3.64 22.03
C SER A 129 -4.03 -4.56 23.08
N THR A 130 -4.42 -4.40 24.34
CA THR A 130 -3.91 -5.28 25.41
C THR A 130 -4.22 -6.73 25.07
N CYS A 131 -3.20 -7.56 24.93
CA CYS A 131 -3.24 -8.97 24.60
C CYS A 131 -2.82 -9.78 25.83
N ASN A 132 -3.74 -10.53 26.43
CA ASN A 132 -3.44 -11.37 27.59
C ASN A 132 -4.43 -12.53 27.73
N SER A 133 -4.23 -13.36 28.76
CA SER A 133 -5.10 -14.51 29.00
C SER A 133 -6.56 -14.16 29.33
N SER A 134 -6.86 -12.94 29.77
CA SER A 134 -8.23 -12.51 30.07
C SER A 134 -9.07 -12.20 28.83
N ASN A 135 -8.43 -11.89 27.70
CA ASN A 135 -9.07 -11.78 26.39
C ASN A 135 -8.63 -12.88 25.41
N SER A 136 -8.12 -14.00 25.94
CA SER A 136 -7.67 -15.16 25.17
C SER A 136 -6.59 -14.84 24.12
N CYS A 137 -5.80 -13.81 24.33
CA CYS A 137 -4.76 -13.39 23.38
C CYS A 137 -3.38 -13.74 23.91
N TRP A 138 -2.59 -14.46 23.11
CA TRP A 138 -1.21 -14.79 23.43
C TRP A 138 -0.19 -14.14 22.51
N ALA A 139 -0.60 -13.73 21.31
CA ALA A 139 0.27 -13.13 20.32
C ALA A 139 -0.44 -12.04 19.52
N CYS A 140 0.34 -11.06 19.06
CA CYS A 140 -0.12 -9.93 18.28
C CYS A 140 0.90 -9.55 17.19
N TYR A 141 0.42 -8.91 16.12
CA TYR A 141 1.21 -8.33 15.04
C TYR A 141 1.27 -6.81 15.21
N ASP A 142 2.48 -6.25 15.16
CA ASP A 142 2.71 -4.80 15.10
C ASP A 142 3.01 -4.39 13.65
N GLU A 143 2.11 -3.60 13.07
CA GLU A 143 2.23 -3.13 11.69
C GLU A 143 3.36 -2.10 11.52
N THR A 144 3.78 -1.43 12.60
CA THR A 144 4.81 -0.37 12.57
C THR A 144 6.19 -0.96 12.30
N ASP A 145 6.54 -2.06 12.98
CA ASP A 145 7.84 -2.70 12.86
C ASP A 145 7.80 -4.07 12.16
N GLN A 146 6.60 -4.44 11.70
CA GLN A 146 6.28 -5.64 10.93
C GLN A 146 6.59 -6.95 11.68
N LYS A 147 6.59 -6.96 13.03
CA LYS A 147 6.89 -8.15 13.84
C LYS A 147 5.66 -8.78 14.48
N VAL A 148 5.79 -10.08 14.75
CA VAL A 148 4.87 -10.83 15.59
C VAL A 148 5.46 -10.96 16.99
N TYR A 149 4.68 -10.54 17.97
CA TYR A 149 5.01 -10.58 19.40
C TYR A 149 4.19 -11.63 20.13
N GLY A 150 4.74 -12.15 21.23
CA GLY A 150 4.05 -13.08 22.12
C GLY A 150 4.31 -14.55 21.81
N TRP A 151 3.28 -15.39 22.03
CA TRP A 151 3.44 -16.82 22.27
C TRP A 151 2.39 -17.68 21.56
N ALA A 152 2.76 -18.93 21.29
CA ALA A 152 1.87 -20.04 21.00
C ALA A 152 2.15 -21.20 21.96
N ARG A 153 1.23 -22.15 22.11
CA ARG A 153 1.35 -23.24 23.08
C ARG A 153 0.93 -24.58 22.51
N VAL A 154 1.78 -25.59 22.69
CA VAL A 154 1.45 -26.99 22.38
C VAL A 154 0.39 -27.48 23.37
N VAL A 155 -0.74 -27.95 22.85
CA VAL A 155 -1.90 -28.36 23.67
C VAL A 155 -1.61 -29.63 24.47
N SER A 156 -0.86 -30.57 23.90
CA SER A 156 -0.62 -31.90 24.46
C SER A 156 0.34 -31.90 25.66
N ASP A 157 1.46 -31.18 25.55
CA ASP A 157 2.52 -31.15 26.57
C ASP A 157 2.66 -29.80 27.28
N GLY A 158 1.95 -28.77 26.82
CA GLY A 158 1.93 -27.44 27.42
C GLY A 158 3.16 -26.59 27.12
N THR A 159 4.05 -27.03 26.22
CA THR A 159 5.26 -26.31 25.82
C THR A 159 4.91 -24.98 25.15
N TRP A 160 5.63 -23.92 25.54
CA TRP A 160 5.46 -22.60 24.95
C TRP A 160 6.43 -22.37 23.80
N ILE A 161 5.94 -21.71 22.76
CA ILE A 161 6.66 -21.30 21.55
C ILE A 161 6.64 -19.77 21.51
N ARG A 162 7.81 -19.15 21.55
CA ARG A 162 8.00 -17.70 21.53
C ARG A 162 8.14 -17.19 20.11
N LEU A 163 7.27 -16.29 19.65
CA LEU A 163 7.22 -15.83 18.26
C LEU A 163 8.18 -14.66 17.96
N ASP A 164 8.54 -13.86 18.97
CA ASP A 164 9.40 -12.67 18.83
C ASP A 164 10.91 -12.97 18.93
N SER A 165 11.32 -14.25 19.01
CA SER A 165 12.68 -14.78 19.21
C SER A 165 13.75 -13.76 19.67
N ALA A 166 14.22 -13.90 20.92
CA ALA A 166 15.28 -13.04 21.47
C ALA A 166 16.70 -13.32 20.91
N THR A 167 16.90 -14.42 20.16
CA THR A 167 18.23 -14.93 19.79
C THR A 167 18.47 -15.07 18.30
N THR A 168 17.43 -14.93 17.47
CA THR A 168 17.48 -15.02 15.99
C THR A 168 16.59 -13.94 15.39
N THR A 169 16.48 -13.86 14.05
CA THR A 169 15.48 -12.97 13.43
C THR A 169 14.06 -13.37 13.91
N PRO A 170 13.29 -12.44 14.50
CA PRO A 170 11.93 -12.70 14.99
C PRO A 170 10.98 -13.00 13.83
N VAL A 171 9.83 -13.60 14.14
CA VAL A 171 8.76 -13.75 13.14
C VAL A 171 8.29 -12.36 12.71
N LYS A 172 8.30 -12.12 11.41
CA LYS A 172 7.85 -10.88 10.76
C LYS A 172 6.86 -11.20 9.66
N LEU A 173 6.02 -10.22 9.32
CA LEU A 173 5.08 -10.29 8.20
C LEU A 173 5.43 -9.16 7.23
N GLN A 174 5.75 -9.47 5.98
CA GLN A 174 5.98 -8.43 4.98
C GLN A 174 4.68 -7.65 4.77
N SER A 175 4.68 -6.37 5.13
CA SER A 175 3.53 -5.50 4.91
C SER A 175 3.51 -4.92 3.50
N TRP A 176 2.50 -4.10 3.22
CA TRP A 176 2.41 -3.30 1.99
C TRP A 176 3.52 -2.25 1.87
N ASP A 177 4.08 -1.78 3.00
CA ASP A 177 5.19 -0.83 3.00
C ASP A 177 6.52 -1.55 2.76
N GLN A 178 6.93 -1.54 1.49
CA GLN A 178 8.19 -2.15 1.06
C GLN A 178 9.42 -1.31 1.43
N SER A 179 9.26 -0.06 1.89
CA SER A 179 10.40 0.74 2.38
C SER A 179 10.99 0.15 3.66
N ILE A 180 10.18 -0.56 4.44
CA ILE A 180 10.54 -1.27 5.66
C ILE A 180 10.55 -2.79 5.40
N SER A 181 11.11 -3.21 4.26
CA SER A 181 11.11 -4.62 3.86
C SER A 181 11.73 -5.51 4.94
N VAL A 182 11.02 -6.59 5.30
CA VAL A 182 11.46 -7.54 6.31
C VAL A 182 12.68 -8.34 5.85
N LEU A 183 12.89 -8.45 4.53
CA LEU A 183 14.03 -9.13 3.89
C LEU A 183 14.25 -8.61 2.45
N PRO A 184 15.02 -7.52 2.26
CA PRO A 184 15.26 -6.95 0.93
C PRO A 184 16.01 -7.92 0.02
N GLY A 185 15.55 -8.06 -1.23
CA GLY A 185 16.21 -8.84 -2.29
C GLY A 185 15.82 -10.32 -2.38
N HIS A 186 14.88 -10.80 -1.57
CA HIS A 186 14.51 -12.22 -1.51
C HIS A 186 13.15 -12.58 -2.12
N GLY A 187 12.46 -11.63 -2.76
CA GLY A 187 11.18 -11.89 -3.43
C GLY A 187 10.04 -12.23 -2.46
N ILE A 188 10.12 -11.74 -1.22
CA ILE A 188 9.06 -11.85 -0.22
C ILE A 188 7.90 -10.94 -0.65
N LEU A 189 6.69 -11.50 -0.74
CA LEU A 189 5.50 -10.75 -1.14
C LEU A 189 4.76 -10.23 0.10
N PRO A 190 3.99 -9.13 -0.02
CA PRO A 190 3.09 -8.70 1.04
C PRO A 190 2.17 -9.83 1.49
N GLY A 191 2.07 -10.03 2.80
CA GLY A 191 1.31 -11.12 3.42
C GLY A 191 2.14 -12.37 3.75
N ASP A 192 3.41 -12.45 3.34
CA ASP A 192 4.28 -13.58 3.67
C ASP A 192 4.96 -13.40 5.04
N PHE A 193 4.96 -14.46 5.85
CA PHE A 193 5.69 -14.50 7.12
C PHE A 193 7.16 -14.87 6.91
N VAL A 194 8.09 -14.36 7.71
CA VAL A 194 9.52 -14.73 7.67
C VAL A 194 10.11 -14.76 9.07
N GLY A 195 11.22 -15.47 9.29
CA GLY A 195 11.96 -15.47 10.55
C GLY A 195 11.74 -16.73 11.38
N ASN A 196 11.99 -16.66 12.68
CA ASN A 196 11.96 -17.84 13.53
C ASN A 196 11.22 -17.58 14.84
N ALA A 197 10.41 -18.56 15.24
CA ALA A 197 9.94 -18.71 16.60
C ALA A 197 10.83 -19.71 17.35
N THR A 198 10.89 -19.60 18.67
CA THR A 198 11.78 -20.40 19.52
C THR A 198 11.03 -21.16 20.58
N THR A 199 11.48 -22.37 20.86
CA THR A 199 11.07 -23.18 22.00
C THR A 199 12.29 -23.44 22.87
N THR A 200 12.11 -24.05 24.04
CA THR A 200 13.23 -24.37 24.94
C THR A 200 14.28 -25.30 24.31
N ALA A 201 13.91 -26.09 23.30
CA ALA A 201 14.77 -27.12 22.70
C ALA A 201 15.06 -26.91 21.19
N ASP A 202 14.14 -26.29 20.44
CA ASP A 202 14.19 -26.16 18.97
C ASP A 202 13.63 -24.82 18.48
N SER A 203 13.79 -24.51 17.19
CA SER A 203 13.20 -23.35 16.51
C SER A 203 12.18 -23.76 15.44
N VAL A 204 11.12 -22.95 15.29
CA VAL A 204 10.15 -23.04 14.19
C VAL A 204 10.48 -21.93 13.19
N SER A 205 10.86 -22.30 11.98
CA SER A 205 11.24 -21.39 10.91
C SER A 205 10.04 -21.10 10.00
N PHE A 206 9.71 -19.81 9.88
CA PHE A 206 8.72 -19.26 8.96
C PHE A 206 9.50 -18.70 7.77
N ASN A 207 9.15 -19.12 6.55
CA ASN A 207 9.76 -18.81 5.25
C ASN A 207 11.24 -18.38 5.28
N CYS A 208 12.07 -19.13 4.56
CA CYS A 208 13.53 -18.95 4.44
C CYS A 208 14.32 -19.53 5.65
N LYS A 209 14.58 -20.85 5.62
CA LYS A 209 15.42 -21.57 6.60
C LYS A 209 16.88 -21.10 6.69
N SER A 210 17.38 -20.26 5.78
CA SER A 210 18.82 -19.94 5.72
C SER A 210 19.12 -18.49 6.11
N GLU A 211 19.19 -18.22 7.41
CA GLU A 211 20.28 -17.37 7.90
C GLU A 211 21.59 -18.11 7.57
N GLY A 212 22.36 -17.64 6.58
CA GLY A 212 23.66 -18.24 6.29
C GLY A 212 24.24 -18.14 4.87
N GLY A 213 23.80 -17.19 4.03
CA GLY A 213 24.54 -16.84 2.80
C GLY A 213 24.74 -17.98 1.80
N GLY A 214 23.73 -18.29 0.98
CA GLY A 214 23.94 -19.12 -0.21
C GLY A 214 22.65 -19.66 -0.83
N ALA A 215 22.23 -19.04 -1.93
CA ALA A 215 21.42 -19.61 -3.02
C ALA A 215 20.10 -20.35 -2.70
N GLY A 216 19.50 -20.18 -1.52
CA GLY A 216 18.13 -20.61 -1.22
C GLY A 216 17.12 -19.51 -1.56
N ASN A 217 16.59 -19.52 -2.77
CA ASN A 217 15.51 -18.65 -3.23
C ASN A 217 14.22 -18.87 -2.42
N CYS A 218 13.77 -17.85 -1.69
CA CYS A 218 12.49 -17.84 -0.97
C CYS A 218 11.26 -17.93 -1.90
N ALA A 219 11.48 -17.91 -3.22
CA ALA A 219 10.46 -17.98 -4.25
C ALA A 219 10.00 -19.41 -4.65
N ILE A 220 10.68 -20.50 -4.22
CA ILE A 220 10.44 -21.86 -4.76
C ILE A 220 10.40 -22.98 -3.70
N ARG A 221 9.75 -22.85 -2.53
CA ARG A 221 9.83 -23.92 -1.50
C ARG A 221 8.52 -24.33 -0.82
N ASP A 222 8.50 -25.61 -0.44
CA ASP A 222 7.41 -26.43 0.11
C ASP A 222 6.87 -26.02 1.50
N TYR A 223 7.45 -24.99 2.15
CA TYR A 223 7.02 -24.49 3.46
C TYR A 223 6.91 -22.96 3.42
N LYS A 224 5.77 -22.50 2.94
CA LYS A 224 5.42 -21.09 2.84
C LYS A 224 4.26 -20.79 3.80
N VAL A 225 4.44 -19.94 4.81
CA VAL A 225 3.37 -19.39 5.65
C VAL A 225 3.01 -17.98 5.17
N TYR A 226 1.72 -17.73 4.96
CA TYR A 226 1.22 -16.46 4.42
C TYR A 226 -0.23 -16.19 4.81
N ILE A 227 -0.66 -14.94 4.71
CA ILE A 227 -2.07 -14.55 4.80
C ILE A 227 -2.74 -14.78 3.45
N GLN A 228 -3.72 -15.69 3.41
CA GLN A 228 -4.41 -16.08 2.19
C GLN A 228 -5.34 -14.97 1.68
N ASP A 229 -6.05 -14.30 2.59
CA ASP A 229 -7.07 -13.31 2.25
C ASP A 229 -6.49 -12.11 1.52
N LEU A 230 -7.11 -11.75 0.40
CA LEU A 230 -6.77 -10.56 -0.35
C LEU A 230 -7.24 -9.31 0.40
N LYS A 231 -6.27 -8.51 0.87
CA LYS A 231 -6.52 -7.27 1.58
C LYS A 231 -5.71 -6.12 1.02
N ILE A 232 -6.30 -4.93 1.04
CA ILE A 232 -5.62 -3.67 0.75
C ILE A 232 -4.99 -3.13 2.03
N GLY A 233 -3.76 -2.64 1.92
CA GLY A 233 -3.03 -2.02 3.01
C GLY A 233 -3.15 -0.50 3.00
N HIS A 234 -2.96 0.09 1.82
CA HIS A 234 -2.87 1.53 1.64
C HIS A 234 -3.46 1.94 0.29
N MET A 235 -4.17 3.07 0.27
CA MET A 235 -4.72 3.69 -0.92
C MET A 235 -4.23 5.13 -1.03
N SER A 236 -4.00 5.59 -2.26
CA SER A 236 -3.58 6.97 -2.52
C SER A 236 -4.24 7.51 -3.79
N ALA A 237 -4.53 8.81 -3.77
CA ALA A 237 -5.10 9.54 -4.89
C ALA A 237 -4.84 11.05 -4.75
N PRO A 238 -4.79 11.81 -5.84
CA PRO A 238 -4.79 11.38 -7.24
C PRO A 238 -3.40 11.01 -7.81
N ASN A 239 -2.38 10.71 -6.99
CA ASN A 239 -0.98 10.42 -7.37
C ASN A 239 -0.51 11.12 -8.65
N TRP A 240 -0.68 12.43 -8.71
CA TRP A 240 -0.43 13.24 -9.90
C TRP A 240 0.32 14.50 -9.49
N SER A 241 1.64 14.52 -9.69
CA SER A 241 2.48 15.63 -9.25
C SER A 241 2.31 16.88 -10.13
N TYR A 242 2.72 18.04 -9.61
CA TYR A 242 2.67 19.30 -10.37
C TYR A 242 3.48 19.20 -11.67
N GLY A 243 4.67 18.58 -11.63
CA GLY A 243 5.51 18.43 -12.83
C GLY A 243 4.87 17.55 -13.92
N GLU A 244 4.16 16.50 -13.52
CA GLU A 244 3.40 15.66 -14.45
C GLU A 244 2.18 16.40 -15.01
N ALA A 245 1.47 17.12 -14.15
CA ALA A 245 0.33 17.94 -14.54
C ALA A 245 0.72 19.04 -15.53
N CYS A 246 1.86 19.71 -15.36
CA CYS A 246 2.41 20.67 -16.33
C CYS A 246 2.60 20.09 -17.74
N SER A 247 2.86 18.79 -17.85
CA SER A 247 3.23 18.16 -19.13
C SER A 247 2.05 17.49 -19.84
N VAL A 248 1.07 16.99 -19.08
CA VAL A 248 0.00 16.12 -19.59
C VAL A 248 -1.40 16.67 -19.27
N GLY A 249 -1.50 17.66 -18.37
CA GLY A 249 -2.74 18.33 -17.98
C GLY A 249 -3.20 18.00 -16.54
N ALA A 250 -3.94 18.93 -15.95
CA ALA A 250 -4.44 18.88 -14.57
C ALA A 250 -5.58 17.88 -14.31
N LEU A 251 -6.38 17.52 -15.31
CA LEU A 251 -7.57 16.67 -15.12
C LEU A 251 -7.27 15.16 -14.98
N ARG A 252 -5.99 14.81 -14.91
CA ARG A 252 -5.59 13.42 -14.71
C ARG A 252 -5.53 13.09 -13.22
N ALA A 253 -6.10 11.94 -12.87
CA ALA A 253 -5.95 11.31 -11.57
C ALA A 253 -5.41 9.89 -11.74
N VAL A 254 -4.53 9.49 -10.83
CA VAL A 254 -3.94 8.16 -10.70
C VAL A 254 -4.31 7.62 -9.32
N LEU A 255 -5.24 6.68 -9.32
CA LEU A 255 -5.73 6.00 -8.14
C LEU A 255 -4.84 4.78 -7.91
N LYS A 256 -4.19 4.68 -6.76
CA LYS A 256 -3.24 3.61 -6.47
C LYS A 256 -3.63 2.89 -5.18
N TRP A 257 -3.44 1.57 -5.16
CA TRP A 257 -3.63 0.73 -3.99
C TRP A 257 -2.46 -0.23 -3.82
N ASP A 258 -2.02 -0.40 -2.58
CA ASP A 258 -0.97 -1.35 -2.22
C ASP A 258 -1.60 -2.56 -1.51
N ILE A 259 -1.25 -3.76 -1.97
CA ILE A 259 -1.76 -5.02 -1.42
C ILE A 259 -1.07 -5.31 -0.09
N LYS A 260 -1.85 -5.57 0.97
CA LYS A 260 -1.36 -6.01 2.28
C LYS A 260 -1.10 -7.51 2.32
N SER A 261 -1.98 -8.29 1.68
CA SER A 261 -1.90 -9.75 1.66
C SER A 261 -2.73 -10.35 0.53
N GLY A 262 -2.56 -11.65 0.28
CA GLY A 262 -3.30 -12.40 -0.74
C GLY A 262 -2.82 -12.14 -2.16
N THR A 263 -3.50 -12.77 -3.12
CA THR A 263 -3.13 -12.71 -4.55
C THR A 263 -4.24 -12.06 -5.37
N GLN A 264 -3.95 -10.90 -5.96
CA GLN A 264 -4.85 -10.22 -6.88
C GLN A 264 -4.79 -10.87 -8.28
N THR A 265 -5.95 -11.18 -8.84
CA THR A 265 -6.12 -11.66 -10.23
C THR A 265 -6.94 -10.69 -11.09
N GLY A 266 -7.60 -9.72 -10.45
CA GLY A 266 -8.34 -8.65 -11.12
C GLY A 266 -8.76 -7.55 -10.15
N TYR A 267 -9.36 -6.49 -10.68
CA TYR A 267 -9.81 -5.35 -9.90
C TYR A 267 -10.96 -4.61 -10.59
N GLU A 268 -11.70 -3.85 -9.80
CA GLU A 268 -12.70 -2.87 -10.24
C GLU A 268 -12.46 -1.56 -9.49
N VAL A 269 -12.49 -0.44 -10.22
CA VAL A 269 -12.41 0.90 -9.65
C VAL A 269 -13.71 1.64 -9.93
N MET A 270 -14.17 2.37 -8.93
CA MET A 270 -15.34 3.23 -9.03
C MET A 270 -15.01 4.59 -8.42
N VAL A 271 -15.37 5.64 -9.14
CA VAL A 271 -15.24 7.03 -8.70
C VAL A 271 -16.61 7.68 -8.78
N SER A 272 -16.98 8.44 -7.76
CA SER A 272 -18.28 9.08 -7.64
C SER A 272 -18.15 10.46 -7.00
N ASP A 273 -19.04 11.37 -7.39
CA ASP A 273 -19.21 12.69 -6.76
C ASP A 273 -20.16 12.64 -5.54
N ASN A 274 -20.58 11.44 -5.15
CA ASN A 274 -21.42 11.17 -4.00
C ASN A 274 -20.91 9.95 -3.23
N SER A 275 -21.30 9.81 -1.97
CA SER A 275 -20.79 8.81 -1.04
C SER A 275 -21.34 7.38 -1.25
N THR A 276 -21.95 7.08 -2.40
CA THR A 276 -22.59 5.78 -2.63
C THR A 276 -21.82 4.91 -3.63
N THR A 277 -21.79 3.61 -3.34
CA THR A 277 -21.17 2.60 -4.20
C THR A 277 -22.14 2.06 -5.24
N THR A 278 -22.70 2.93 -6.08
CA THR A 278 -23.68 2.54 -7.11
C THR A 278 -23.10 2.74 -8.52
N PRO A 279 -22.81 1.66 -9.28
CA PRO A 279 -22.19 1.78 -10.60
C PRO A 279 -22.97 2.64 -11.59
N ALA A 280 -24.31 2.65 -11.51
CA ALA A 280 -25.18 3.40 -12.42
C ALA A 280 -25.08 4.94 -12.24
N THR A 281 -24.60 5.41 -11.09
CA THR A 281 -24.43 6.83 -10.76
C THR A 281 -22.97 7.20 -10.58
N ALA A 282 -22.05 6.28 -10.88
CA ALA A 282 -20.63 6.54 -10.79
C ALA A 282 -20.19 7.50 -11.91
N VAL A 283 -19.29 8.42 -11.56
CA VAL A 283 -18.62 9.31 -12.53
C VAL A 283 -17.69 8.49 -13.41
N CYS A 284 -17.01 7.51 -12.81
CA CYS A 284 -16.22 6.51 -13.53
C CYS A 284 -16.45 5.14 -12.90
N TRP A 285 -16.70 4.14 -13.74
CA TRP A 285 -16.66 2.73 -13.33
C TRP A 285 -15.90 1.91 -14.37
N SER A 286 -14.79 1.32 -13.95
CA SER A 286 -13.89 0.58 -14.85
C SER A 286 -14.50 -0.72 -15.38
N GLY A 287 -15.49 -1.27 -14.67
CA GLY A 287 -15.86 -2.69 -14.77
C GLY A 287 -14.70 -3.60 -14.36
N VAL A 288 -14.93 -4.92 -14.38
CA VAL A 288 -13.90 -5.91 -14.03
C VAL A 288 -12.72 -5.80 -15.00
N LYS A 289 -11.54 -5.51 -14.47
CA LYS A 289 -10.26 -5.61 -15.16
C LYS A 289 -9.52 -6.84 -14.67
N THR A 290 -9.01 -7.65 -15.59
CA THR A 290 -8.15 -8.78 -15.26
C THR A 290 -6.70 -8.32 -15.12
N GLY A 291 -5.98 -8.88 -14.16
CA GLY A 291 -4.57 -8.62 -13.94
C GLY A 291 -4.22 -8.12 -12.53
N THR A 292 -2.93 -7.92 -12.32
CA THR A 292 -2.29 -7.59 -11.04
C THR A 292 -1.93 -6.11 -10.93
N ALA A 293 -2.53 -5.24 -11.74
CA ALA A 293 -2.24 -3.81 -11.68
C ALA A 293 -2.62 -3.25 -10.31
N SER A 294 -1.80 -2.35 -9.77
CA SER A 294 -2.00 -1.68 -8.47
C SER A 294 -2.38 -0.20 -8.63
N GLN A 295 -2.74 0.20 -9.85
CA GLN A 295 -3.09 1.58 -10.17
C GLN A 295 -4.10 1.67 -11.31
N TYR A 296 -4.84 2.77 -11.34
CA TYR A 296 -5.80 3.11 -12.39
C TYR A 296 -5.78 4.61 -12.66
N SER A 297 -5.60 5.00 -13.93
CA SER A 297 -5.60 6.41 -14.35
C SER A 297 -6.95 6.82 -14.92
N ILE A 298 -7.35 8.07 -14.69
CA ILE A 298 -8.53 8.73 -15.25
C ILE A 298 -8.08 10.11 -15.77
N PRO A 299 -8.48 10.57 -16.97
CA PRO A 299 -9.14 9.77 -17.99
C PRO A 299 -8.21 8.66 -18.52
N ASN A 300 -8.80 7.66 -19.15
CA ASN A 300 -8.08 6.61 -19.87
C ASN A 300 -8.87 6.17 -21.11
N ALA A 301 -8.51 5.02 -21.70
CA ALA A 301 -9.20 4.49 -22.87
C ALA A 301 -10.58 3.89 -22.56
N ASP A 302 -10.98 3.78 -21.28
CA ASP A 302 -12.28 3.23 -20.92
C ASP A 302 -13.39 4.27 -21.13
N PRO A 303 -14.42 3.96 -21.94
CA PRO A 303 -15.45 4.93 -22.30
C PRO A 303 -16.34 5.35 -21.12
N ASN A 304 -16.36 4.55 -20.05
CA ASN A 304 -17.13 4.81 -18.84
C ASN A 304 -16.36 5.65 -17.81
N CYS A 305 -15.16 6.11 -18.14
CA CYS A 305 -14.30 6.89 -17.26
C CYS A 305 -13.82 8.17 -17.97
N PRO A 306 -14.72 9.15 -18.14
CA PRO A 306 -14.39 10.42 -18.77
C PRO A 306 -13.38 11.21 -17.92
N SER A 307 -12.88 12.31 -18.49
CA SER A 307 -12.11 13.29 -17.72
C SER A 307 -12.93 13.77 -16.53
N LEU A 308 -12.26 13.93 -15.39
CA LEU A 308 -12.85 14.51 -14.20
C LEU A 308 -13.09 16.01 -14.40
N ASN A 309 -13.86 16.62 -13.50
CA ASN A 309 -14.00 18.07 -13.44
C ASN A 309 -12.90 18.66 -12.57
N TYR A 310 -12.62 19.94 -12.75
CA TYR A 310 -11.74 20.69 -11.86
C TYR A 310 -12.43 21.00 -10.53
N ASP A 311 -11.64 21.25 -9.49
CA ASP A 311 -12.09 21.67 -8.16
C ASP A 311 -13.26 20.84 -7.61
N THR A 312 -13.23 19.53 -7.85
CA THR A 312 -14.31 18.61 -7.48
C THR A 312 -13.76 17.52 -6.59
N ASP A 313 -14.44 17.33 -5.45
CA ASP A 313 -14.16 16.26 -4.50
C ASP A 313 -14.79 14.96 -4.99
N TYR A 314 -13.98 13.91 -5.08
CA TYR A 314 -14.42 12.60 -5.53
C TYR A 314 -14.16 11.53 -4.47
N TYR A 315 -15.18 10.72 -4.25
CA TYR A 315 -15.04 9.46 -3.55
C TYR A 315 -14.51 8.43 -4.54
N TRP A 316 -13.64 7.54 -4.08
CA TRP A 316 -13.31 6.36 -4.86
C TRP A 316 -13.22 5.10 -4.02
N TRP A 317 -13.54 4.00 -4.68
CA TRP A 317 -13.48 2.67 -4.14
C TRP A 317 -12.77 1.76 -5.11
N VAL A 318 -12.17 0.73 -4.55
CA VAL A 318 -11.60 -0.38 -5.31
C VAL A 318 -12.09 -1.68 -4.71
N ARG A 319 -12.37 -2.64 -5.57
CA ARG A 319 -12.66 -4.02 -5.19
C ARG A 319 -11.74 -4.93 -5.96
N LEU A 320 -11.11 -5.85 -5.27
CA LEU A 320 -10.14 -6.77 -5.87
C LEU A 320 -10.77 -8.13 -6.08
N TYR A 321 -10.14 -8.93 -6.94
CA TYR A 321 -10.55 -10.29 -7.24
C TYR A 321 -9.39 -11.23 -6.96
N ASP A 322 -9.69 -12.38 -6.37
CA ASP A 322 -8.77 -13.50 -6.22
C ASP A 322 -9.42 -14.79 -6.77
N ALA A 323 -8.88 -15.95 -6.40
CA ALA A 323 -9.43 -17.25 -6.82
C ALA A 323 -10.79 -17.60 -6.18
N THR A 324 -11.14 -16.96 -5.06
CA THR A 324 -12.38 -17.19 -4.30
C THR A 324 -13.50 -16.23 -4.71
N GLY A 325 -13.15 -15.08 -5.27
CA GLY A 325 -14.11 -14.12 -5.83
C GLY A 325 -13.73 -12.68 -5.54
N PRO A 326 -14.72 -11.75 -5.62
CA PRO A 326 -14.48 -10.36 -5.29
C PRO A 326 -14.39 -10.13 -3.79
N THR A 327 -13.50 -9.22 -3.37
CA THR A 327 -13.48 -8.66 -2.02
C THR A 327 -14.70 -7.77 -1.75
N ALA A 328 -14.85 -7.26 -0.53
CA ALA A 328 -15.68 -6.08 -0.31
C ALA A 328 -15.10 -4.86 -1.05
N TRP A 329 -15.91 -3.80 -1.21
CA TRP A 329 -15.40 -2.51 -1.66
C TRP A 329 -14.56 -1.87 -0.56
N TYR A 330 -13.32 -1.53 -0.89
CA TYR A 330 -12.45 -0.71 -0.06
C TYR A 330 -12.64 0.75 -0.44
N GLN A 331 -12.95 1.58 0.55
CA GLN A 331 -13.11 3.02 0.38
C GLN A 331 -11.81 3.73 0.71
N PHE A 332 -11.38 4.62 -0.17
CA PHE A 332 -10.28 5.52 0.11
C PHE A 332 -10.56 6.39 1.33
N GLY A 333 -9.54 6.58 2.17
CA GLY A 333 -9.63 7.43 3.35
C GLY A 333 -10.34 6.78 4.53
N ALA A 334 -10.88 5.57 4.36
CA ALA A 334 -11.40 4.78 5.47
C ALA A 334 -10.27 4.26 6.36
N ASN A 335 -9.06 4.11 5.82
CA ASN A 335 -7.86 3.77 6.57
C ASN A 335 -7.04 5.05 6.84
N PRO A 336 -6.66 5.35 8.11
CA PRO A 336 -5.88 6.53 8.44
C PRO A 336 -4.50 6.64 7.76
N VAL A 337 -3.96 5.55 7.23
CA VAL A 337 -2.69 5.59 6.48
C VAL A 337 -2.83 6.03 5.03
N ASP A 338 -4.07 6.07 4.50
CA ASP A 338 -4.33 6.49 3.11
C ASP A 338 -3.91 7.94 2.88
N THR A 339 -3.40 8.24 1.68
CA THR A 339 -2.79 9.55 1.39
C THR A 339 -3.45 10.26 0.22
N ALA A 340 -3.93 11.48 0.50
CA ALA A 340 -4.25 12.47 -0.53
C ALA A 340 -2.97 13.16 -1.01
N THR A 341 -2.67 13.06 -2.30
CA THR A 341 -1.37 13.49 -2.87
C THR A 341 -1.46 14.73 -3.76
N ASP A 342 -2.65 15.31 -3.91
CA ASP A 342 -2.92 16.49 -4.75
C ASP A 342 -2.36 17.79 -4.17
N GLY A 343 -1.93 17.78 -2.90
CA GLY A 343 -1.49 18.97 -2.18
C GLY A 343 -2.61 19.98 -1.94
N ASN A 344 -3.87 19.59 -2.17
CA ASN A 344 -5.06 20.39 -1.94
C ASN A 344 -6.06 19.57 -1.11
N PRO A 345 -5.70 19.20 0.14
CA PRO A 345 -6.57 18.37 0.96
C PRO A 345 -7.88 19.12 1.26
N ASP A 346 -9.00 18.49 0.93
CA ASP A 346 -10.31 18.94 1.36
C ASP A 346 -10.52 18.66 2.87
N SER A 347 -11.72 19.00 3.35
CA SER A 347 -12.11 18.74 4.76
C SER A 347 -12.58 17.30 5.03
N ASN A 348 -12.66 16.47 4.01
CA ASN A 348 -13.27 15.14 4.05
C ASN A 348 -12.24 14.06 3.68
N ALA A 349 -11.71 13.37 4.69
CA ALA A 349 -10.71 12.33 4.50
C ALA A 349 -11.09 11.23 3.50
N LEU A 350 -12.39 11.02 3.20
CA LEU A 350 -12.89 10.01 2.28
C LEU A 350 -12.86 10.41 0.79
N THR A 351 -12.43 11.64 0.49
CA THR A 351 -12.39 12.19 -0.87
C THR A 351 -11.00 12.67 -1.23
N PHE A 352 -10.73 12.73 -2.53
CA PHE A 352 -9.60 13.48 -3.08
C PHE A 352 -10.12 14.59 -3.97
N THR A 353 -9.36 15.66 -4.12
CA THR A 353 -9.81 16.85 -4.85
C THR A 353 -8.93 17.06 -6.07
N THR A 354 -9.56 17.09 -7.24
CA THR A 354 -8.85 17.47 -8.47
C THR A 354 -8.35 18.90 -8.41
N TYR A 355 -7.31 19.24 -9.17
CA TYR A 355 -6.82 20.61 -9.31
C TYR A 355 -7.93 21.60 -9.70
N LYS A 356 -7.79 22.86 -9.28
CA LYS A 356 -8.78 23.93 -9.47
C LYS A 356 -8.94 24.38 -10.91
N HIS A 357 -7.85 24.29 -11.67
CA HIS A 357 -7.75 24.68 -13.07
C HIS A 357 -6.50 24.07 -13.69
N GLU A 358 -6.28 24.33 -14.98
CA GLU A 358 -5.07 23.91 -15.67
C GLU A 358 -3.83 24.65 -15.17
N PHE A 359 -2.67 24.02 -15.27
CA PHE A 359 -1.41 24.61 -14.83
C PHE A 359 -0.94 25.73 -15.76
N PRO A 360 -0.12 26.69 -15.28
CA PRO A 360 0.41 27.74 -16.13
C PRO A 360 1.26 27.15 -17.27
N SER A 361 1.28 27.83 -18.40
CA SER A 361 2.07 27.46 -19.58
C SER A 361 3.25 28.42 -19.74
N PRO A 362 4.44 28.05 -19.24
CA PRO A 362 5.62 28.89 -19.32
C PRO A 362 6.11 28.97 -20.76
N PHE A 363 6.30 30.19 -21.25
CA PHE A 363 6.89 30.46 -22.54
C PHE A 363 7.64 31.78 -22.50
N PHE A 364 8.75 31.85 -23.23
CA PHE A 364 9.52 33.08 -23.32
C PHE A 364 10.17 33.26 -24.69
N THR A 365 10.48 34.51 -24.99
CA THR A 365 11.27 34.93 -26.13
C THR A 365 12.49 35.72 -25.65
N TRP A 366 13.46 35.93 -26.53
CA TRP A 366 14.65 36.70 -26.21
C TRP A 366 15.11 37.57 -27.39
N SER A 367 15.87 38.61 -27.08
CA SER A 367 16.46 39.52 -28.05
C SER A 367 17.77 40.12 -27.50
N PRO A 368 18.85 40.24 -28.29
CA PRO A 368 18.98 39.72 -29.66
C PRO A 368 18.96 38.19 -29.72
N TYR A 369 18.61 37.61 -30.88
CA TYR A 369 18.59 36.15 -31.07
C TYR A 369 19.99 35.54 -30.97
N ASP A 370 20.99 36.25 -31.48
CA ASP A 370 22.40 35.91 -31.31
C ASP A 370 22.86 36.36 -29.93
N VAL A 371 23.14 35.40 -29.06
CA VAL A 371 23.55 35.66 -27.69
C VAL A 371 25.06 35.61 -27.59
N LEU A 372 25.66 36.72 -27.17
CA LEU A 372 27.11 36.88 -27.10
C LEU A 372 27.61 37.03 -25.66
N VAL A 373 28.77 36.44 -25.39
CA VAL A 373 29.47 36.57 -24.10
C VAL A 373 29.71 38.05 -23.76
N GLY A 374 29.46 38.43 -22.50
CA GLY A 374 29.67 39.79 -22.00
C GLY A 374 28.67 40.83 -22.51
N THR A 375 27.67 40.42 -23.30
CA THR A 375 26.57 41.28 -23.74
C THR A 375 25.29 40.97 -22.98
N SER A 376 24.43 41.97 -22.86
CA SER A 376 23.12 41.80 -22.23
C SER A 376 22.11 41.30 -23.26
N THR A 377 21.51 40.14 -23.01
CA THR A 377 20.36 39.63 -23.75
C THR A 377 19.10 39.76 -22.90
N GLU A 378 18.05 40.34 -23.47
CA GLU A 378 16.76 40.49 -22.81
C GLU A 378 15.89 39.25 -23.06
N PHE A 379 15.32 38.71 -21.99
CA PHE A 379 14.38 37.59 -22.00
C PHE A 379 13.03 38.11 -21.52
N THR A 380 11.98 37.87 -22.30
CA THR A 380 10.61 38.31 -21.99
C THR A 380 9.68 37.11 -21.94
N SER A 381 8.99 36.96 -20.82
CA SER A 381 7.93 35.98 -20.65
C SER A 381 6.73 36.34 -21.52
N ALA A 382 6.25 35.36 -22.28
CA ALA A 382 4.97 35.36 -22.96
C ALA A 382 4.10 34.19 -22.44
N SER A 383 4.25 33.90 -21.15
CA SER A 383 3.57 32.82 -20.46
C SER A 383 2.09 33.13 -20.24
N SER A 384 1.31 32.07 -20.05
CA SER A 384 -0.11 32.16 -19.74
C SER A 384 -0.48 31.33 -18.51
N TYR A 385 -1.63 31.63 -17.92
CA TYR A 385 -2.19 30.92 -16.76
C TYR A 385 -3.70 30.74 -16.93
N TYR A 386 -4.30 30.01 -16.00
CA TYR A 386 -5.73 29.73 -15.95
C TYR A 386 -6.27 30.18 -14.59
N ALA A 387 -7.40 30.88 -14.59
CA ALA A 387 -7.95 31.48 -13.36
C ALA A 387 -9.15 30.71 -12.78
N SER A 388 -9.62 29.67 -13.47
CA SER A 388 -10.75 28.84 -13.05
C SER A 388 -10.76 27.52 -13.82
N GLY A 389 -11.52 26.53 -13.35
CA GLY A 389 -11.65 25.21 -13.97
C GLY A 389 -12.42 25.18 -15.30
N ASN A 390 -13.01 26.29 -15.74
CA ASN A 390 -13.64 26.36 -17.06
C ASN A 390 -13.30 27.66 -17.80
N PRO A 391 -12.01 27.96 -18.02
CA PRO A 391 -11.62 29.13 -18.80
C PRO A 391 -11.66 28.73 -20.27
N ALA A 392 -12.51 29.39 -21.06
CA ALA A 392 -12.56 29.12 -22.50
C ALA A 392 -11.20 29.37 -23.21
N LEU A 393 -10.32 30.19 -22.61
CA LEU A 393 -9.01 30.55 -23.11
C LEU A 393 -8.02 30.81 -21.96
N PRO A 394 -6.72 30.51 -22.15
CA PRO A 394 -5.67 30.91 -21.22
C PRO A 394 -5.57 32.44 -21.11
N MET A 395 -5.24 32.94 -19.91
CA MET A 395 -5.03 34.36 -19.62
C MET A 395 -3.54 34.70 -19.64
N SER A 396 -3.20 35.93 -20.02
CA SER A 396 -1.80 36.38 -20.01
C SER A 396 -1.29 36.54 -18.57
N CYS A 397 -0.08 36.06 -18.29
CA CYS A 397 0.59 36.26 -17.00
C CYS A 397 0.98 37.72 -16.67
N GLY A 398 0.57 38.71 -17.48
CA GLY A 398 0.93 40.11 -17.27
C GLY A 398 0.52 40.67 -15.91
N GLY A 399 1.35 41.55 -15.34
CA GLY A 399 1.08 42.23 -14.07
C GLY A 399 1.24 41.31 -12.85
N PRO A 400 0.37 41.43 -11.81
CA PRO A 400 0.49 40.68 -10.56
C PRO A 400 -0.08 39.25 -10.63
N ASN A 401 -0.47 38.77 -11.82
CA ASN A 401 -1.18 37.50 -11.97
C ASN A 401 -0.26 36.27 -11.91
N CYS A 402 1.03 36.45 -12.17
CA CYS A 402 2.02 35.38 -12.10
C CYS A 402 3.29 35.90 -11.42
N SER A 403 3.98 35.01 -10.72
CA SER A 403 5.35 35.22 -10.29
C SER A 403 6.31 34.41 -11.16
N TYR A 404 7.53 34.91 -11.29
CA TYR A 404 8.53 34.40 -12.24
C TYR A 404 9.78 33.97 -11.48
N ALA A 405 10.49 32.99 -12.03
CA ALA A 405 11.79 32.57 -11.54
C ALA A 405 12.69 32.21 -12.74
N TRP A 406 13.61 33.10 -13.07
CA TRP A 406 14.62 32.88 -14.10
C TRP A 406 15.86 32.23 -13.52
N SER A 407 16.35 31.20 -14.20
CA SER A 407 17.60 30.52 -13.86
C SER A 407 18.34 30.09 -15.11
N THR A 408 19.63 29.84 -14.97
CA THR A 408 20.48 29.37 -16.05
C THR A 408 21.55 28.42 -15.54
N THR A 409 22.05 27.57 -16.42
CA THR A 409 23.12 26.62 -16.14
C THR A 409 24.53 27.22 -16.22
N ASP A 410 24.68 28.44 -16.77
CA ASP A 410 25.94 29.18 -16.69
C ASP A 410 26.08 29.77 -15.29
N ALA A 411 26.94 29.15 -14.46
CA ALA A 411 27.19 29.58 -13.10
C ALA A 411 27.80 30.99 -12.98
N GLY A 412 28.36 31.53 -14.07
CA GLY A 412 28.89 32.89 -14.12
C GLY A 412 27.87 33.95 -14.54
N ALA A 413 26.71 33.54 -15.05
CA ALA A 413 25.76 34.48 -15.63
C ALA A 413 25.13 35.42 -14.59
N ILE A 414 24.94 36.68 -14.98
CA ILE A 414 24.33 37.72 -14.16
C ILE A 414 22.89 37.94 -14.65
N ILE A 415 21.91 37.64 -13.78
CA ILE A 415 20.48 37.84 -14.06
C ILE A 415 20.02 39.11 -13.33
N SER A 416 19.62 40.15 -14.07
CA SER A 416 19.30 41.46 -13.47
C SER A 416 18.01 41.45 -12.65
N HIS A 417 16.97 40.77 -13.12
CA HIS A 417 15.65 40.72 -12.47
C HIS A 417 15.10 39.29 -12.46
N PRO A 418 15.62 38.40 -11.61
CA PRO A 418 15.29 36.97 -11.66
C PRO A 418 13.81 36.67 -11.41
N ASN A 419 13.06 37.61 -10.82
CA ASN A 419 11.65 37.42 -10.43
C ASN A 419 10.67 38.28 -11.22
N SER A 420 11.07 38.79 -12.40
CA SER A 420 10.25 39.68 -13.23
C SER A 420 9.85 39.02 -14.55
N ALA A 421 8.75 39.49 -15.15
CA ALA A 421 8.27 38.99 -16.44
C ALA A 421 9.32 39.17 -17.55
N THR A 422 10.08 40.26 -17.49
CA THR A 422 11.24 40.52 -18.34
C THR A 422 12.49 40.58 -17.47
N THR A 423 13.56 39.93 -17.91
CA THR A 423 14.88 40.00 -17.29
C THR A 423 15.95 40.19 -18.35
N SER A 424 17.12 40.67 -17.94
CA SER A 424 18.32 40.63 -18.78
C SER A 424 19.35 39.69 -18.17
N ILE A 425 20.01 38.91 -19.02
CA ILE A 425 21.05 37.97 -18.63
C ILE A 425 22.33 38.33 -19.40
N ILE A 426 23.44 38.44 -18.66
CA ILE A 426 24.79 38.55 -19.22
C ILE A 426 25.49 37.21 -18.97
N PHE A 427 25.95 36.57 -20.05
CA PHE A 427 26.65 35.29 -19.98
C PHE A 427 28.16 35.51 -19.98
N GLU A 428 28.89 34.71 -19.19
CA GLU A 428 30.35 34.85 -19.02
C GLU A 428 31.12 33.81 -19.85
N HIS A 429 30.46 32.73 -20.27
CA HIS A 429 31.10 31.63 -20.97
C HIS A 429 30.45 31.35 -22.33
N ALA A 430 31.27 31.12 -23.34
CA ALA A 430 30.80 30.63 -24.63
C ALA A 430 30.56 29.11 -24.54
N THR A 431 29.30 28.73 -24.33
CA THR A 431 28.88 27.34 -24.18
C THR A 431 27.41 27.15 -24.60
N GLY A 432 26.97 25.89 -24.68
CA GLY A 432 25.55 25.57 -24.72
C GLY A 432 24.97 25.72 -23.32
N THR A 433 24.20 26.77 -23.10
CA THR A 433 23.62 27.11 -21.80
C THR A 433 22.11 26.91 -21.83
N SER A 434 21.59 26.13 -20.89
CA SER A 434 20.15 26.04 -20.63
C SER A 434 19.67 27.23 -19.80
N ILE A 435 18.55 27.81 -20.22
CA ILE A 435 17.85 28.92 -19.58
C ILE A 435 16.45 28.43 -19.24
N THR A 436 16.08 28.57 -17.98
CA THR A 436 14.85 28.03 -17.42
C THR A 436 14.00 29.16 -16.86
N LEU A 437 12.74 29.20 -17.27
CA LEU A 437 11.71 30.07 -16.73
C LEU A 437 10.72 29.22 -15.92
N GLY A 438 10.65 29.46 -14.61
CA GLY A 438 9.57 29.02 -13.74
C GLY A 438 8.47 30.08 -13.67
N VAL A 439 7.21 29.64 -13.71
CA VAL A 439 6.02 30.48 -13.58
C VAL A 439 5.14 29.88 -12.50
N THR A 440 4.71 30.72 -11.56
CA THR A 440 3.73 30.37 -10.53
C THR A 440 2.52 31.28 -10.66
N ASP A 441 1.32 30.72 -10.72
CA ASP A 441 0.09 31.50 -10.87
C ASP A 441 -0.53 31.94 -9.53
N ILE A 442 -1.74 32.51 -9.60
CA ILE A 442 -2.49 33.05 -8.46
C ILE A 442 -2.93 32.00 -7.42
N ASP A 443 -3.06 30.74 -7.83
CA ASP A 443 -3.43 29.60 -6.97
C ASP A 443 -2.19 28.77 -6.57
N SER A 444 -0.99 29.31 -6.84
CA SER A 444 0.31 28.71 -6.52
C SER A 444 0.66 27.46 -7.33
N TYR A 445 0.05 27.25 -8.51
CA TYR A 445 0.47 26.18 -9.42
C TYR A 445 1.73 26.58 -10.15
N VAL A 446 2.70 25.67 -10.19
CA VAL A 446 4.07 25.95 -10.66
C VAL A 446 4.41 25.08 -11.86
N CYS A 447 4.82 25.70 -12.96
CA CYS A 447 5.45 25.02 -14.09
C CYS A 447 6.73 25.71 -14.51
N SER A 448 7.60 24.96 -15.20
CA SER A 448 8.81 25.52 -15.79
C SER A 448 9.01 25.06 -17.23
N THR A 449 9.67 25.90 -18.03
CA THR A 449 10.15 25.57 -19.36
C THR A 449 11.62 25.89 -19.47
N SER A 450 12.35 25.17 -20.32
CA SER A 450 13.78 25.37 -20.51
C SER A 450 14.15 25.33 -21.99
N THR A 451 15.00 26.27 -22.41
CA THR A 451 15.58 26.31 -23.76
C THR A 451 17.10 26.34 -23.65
N THR A 452 17.79 25.53 -24.46
CA THR A 452 19.26 25.59 -24.58
C THR A 452 19.65 26.57 -25.66
N LEU A 453 20.44 27.58 -25.31
CA LEU A 453 21.00 28.56 -26.24
C LEU A 453 22.51 28.36 -26.40
N LEU A 454 23.00 28.64 -27.60
CA LEU A 454 24.43 28.67 -27.90
C LEU A 454 24.94 30.09 -27.69
N ILE A 455 25.81 30.25 -26.70
CA ILE A 455 26.46 31.52 -26.38
C ILE A 455 27.80 31.57 -27.12
N ASN A 456 28.03 32.61 -27.91
CA ASN A 456 29.26 32.75 -28.70
C ASN A 456 30.06 33.99 -28.29
N TYR A 457 31.36 34.01 -28.63
CA TYR A 457 32.09 35.28 -28.59
C TYR A 457 31.72 36.14 -29.78
N ASP A 458 31.76 37.46 -29.58
CA ASP A 458 31.75 38.39 -30.71
C ASP A 458 33.02 38.18 -31.54
N LEU A 459 32.86 37.98 -32.85
CA LEU A 459 34.00 37.77 -33.73
C LEU A 459 34.62 39.12 -34.09
N PRO A 460 35.96 39.26 -34.05
CA PRO A 460 36.60 40.50 -34.46
C PRO A 460 36.28 40.80 -35.92
N LEU A 461 35.95 42.07 -36.21
CA LEU A 461 35.81 42.56 -37.58
C LEU A 461 37.18 42.57 -38.27
N TRP A 462 37.40 41.63 -39.18
CA TRP A 462 38.59 41.62 -40.03
C TRP A 462 38.42 42.61 -41.18
N ARG A 463 39.37 43.55 -41.31
CA ARG A 463 39.45 44.46 -42.47
C ARG A 463 40.78 44.23 -43.19
N GLU A 464 40.71 43.81 -44.44
CA GLU A 464 41.88 43.74 -45.30
C GLU A 464 42.33 45.17 -45.67
N VAL A 465 43.61 45.47 -45.45
CA VAL A 465 44.23 46.75 -45.79
C VAL A 465 45.36 46.50 -46.77
N LYS A 466 45.36 47.22 -47.90
CA LYS A 466 46.43 47.16 -48.90
C LYS A 466 47.72 47.70 -48.28
N ALA A 467 48.80 46.93 -48.37
CA ALA A 467 50.13 47.39 -47.96
C ALA A 467 50.57 48.57 -48.85
N ASN A 468 51.03 49.66 -48.22
CA ASN A 468 51.52 50.86 -48.90
C ASN A 468 52.92 50.66 -49.47
#